data_AF-A0AAQ4E080-F1
#
_entry.id   AF-A0AAQ4E080-F1
#
_cell.length_a   1.000
_cell.length_b   1.000
_cell.length_c   1.000
_cell.angle_alpha   90.00
_cell.angle_beta   90.00
_cell.angle_gamma   90.00
#
_symmetry.space_group_name_H-M   'P 1'
#
loop_
_entity.id
_entity.type
_entity.pdbx_description
1 polymer ?
#
loop_
_entity_poly.entity_id
_entity_poly.type
_entity_poly.pdbx_seq_one_letter_code
_entity_poly.pdbx_strand_id
1 'polypeptide(L)'
;MKNFGSKMTIDYCQRIASLCKKSDALCVQLLFEALGVEGYYEHGYRHPDHFVEAPKGIDSYPVIYSYPTTYQDKQHRPNIIMIITKKSDDLNSEGIVYFYDSRMEKSYFLIKLDPRVTMVAIYGSRKSERDTYIVSCMQDLASHIRGNKVFGMLKPGNK
;
A
#
# COMPACT_ATOMS: atom_id res chain seq x y z
N MET A 1 -9.76 8.25 18.14
CA MET A 1 -8.45 8.00 17.48
C MET A 1 -7.26 8.71 18.13
N LYS A 2 -7.36 9.99 18.54
CA LYS A 2 -6.21 10.73 19.13
C LYS A 2 -5.53 10.01 20.31
N ASN A 3 -6.30 9.36 21.18
CA ASN A 3 -5.78 8.65 22.37
C ASN A 3 -5.03 7.34 22.06
N PHE A 4 -5.26 6.73 20.90
CA PHE A 4 -4.52 5.53 20.47
C PHE A 4 -3.25 5.93 19.71
N GLY A 5 -3.34 6.92 18.83
CA GLY A 5 -2.19 7.47 18.12
C GLY A 5 -1.13 8.04 19.07
N SER A 6 -1.54 8.69 20.17
CA SER A 6 -0.62 9.21 21.19
C SER A 6 0.17 8.15 21.94
N LYS A 7 -0.21 6.88 21.85
CA LYS A 7 0.51 5.74 22.46
C LYS A 7 1.43 5.04 21.45
N MET A 8 1.33 5.35 20.16
CA MET A 8 2.20 4.77 19.15
C MET A 8 3.50 5.58 19.07
N THR A 9 4.64 4.88 19.05
CA THR A 9 5.94 5.51 18.84
C THR A 9 6.04 6.17 17.46
N ILE A 10 5.31 5.63 16.48
CA ILE A 10 5.26 6.13 15.10
C ILE A 10 3.81 6.30 14.67
N ASP A 11 3.45 7.51 14.23
CA ASP A 11 2.15 7.79 13.62
C ASP A 11 2.21 7.62 12.09
N TYR A 12 1.91 6.40 11.63
CA TYR A 12 1.93 6.07 10.20
C TYR A 12 0.89 6.86 9.39
N CYS A 13 -0.27 7.14 9.96
CA CYS A 13 -1.31 7.94 9.31
C CYS A 13 -0.80 9.36 9.03
N GLN A 14 -0.15 9.99 10.02
CA GLN A 14 0.43 11.32 9.87
C GLN A 14 1.59 11.35 8.88
N ARG A 15 2.40 10.28 8.82
CA ARG A 15 3.46 10.13 7.82
C ARG A 15 2.91 10.01 6.41
N ILE A 16 1.87 9.20 6.19
CA ILE A 16 1.20 9.08 4.89
C ILE A 16 0.55 10.41 4.50
N ALA A 17 -0.12 11.09 5.43
CA ALA A 17 -0.66 12.42 5.19
C ALA A 17 0.41 13.44 4.79
N SER A 18 1.57 13.38 5.46
CA SER A 18 2.73 14.21 5.15
C SER A 18 3.34 13.90 3.79
N LEU A 19 3.43 12.62 3.40
CA LEU A 19 3.82 12.21 2.06
C LEU A 19 2.87 12.82 1.02
N CYS A 20 1.56 12.63 1.20
CA CYS A 20 0.53 13.19 0.32
C CYS A 20 0.71 14.71 0.15
N LYS A 21 0.77 15.45 1.26
CA LYS A 21 0.86 16.92 1.25
C LYS A 21 2.17 17.42 0.63
N LYS A 22 3.32 16.84 1.00
CA LYS A 22 4.64 17.35 0.58
C LYS A 22 5.02 16.93 -0.85
N SER A 23 4.53 15.80 -1.33
CA SER A 23 4.78 15.34 -2.71
C SER A 23 3.69 15.76 -3.71
N ASP A 24 2.61 16.39 -3.22
CA ASP A 24 1.43 16.74 -4.00
C ASP A 24 0.77 15.48 -4.63
N ALA A 25 0.62 14.44 -3.83
CA ALA A 25 -0.08 13.22 -4.25
C ALA A 25 -1.60 13.44 -4.16
N LEU A 26 -2.32 12.99 -5.20
CA LEU A 26 -3.78 12.97 -5.19
C LEU A 26 -4.30 12.08 -4.06
N CYS A 27 -3.67 10.91 -3.89
CA CYS A 27 -3.92 10.03 -2.77
C CYS A 27 -2.76 9.03 -2.55
N VAL A 28 -2.77 8.43 -1.37
CA VAL A 28 -2.01 7.24 -1.02
C VAL A 28 -2.99 6.19 -0.50
N GLN A 29 -2.90 4.98 -1.06
CA GLN A 29 -3.77 3.86 -0.75
C GLN A 29 -2.97 2.63 -0.33
N LEU A 30 -3.52 1.84 0.58
CA LEU A 30 -3.03 0.50 0.90
C LEU A 30 -4.00 -0.52 0.34
N LEU A 31 -3.53 -1.39 -0.55
CA LEU A 31 -4.31 -2.48 -1.13
C LEU A 31 -3.89 -3.80 -0.49
N PHE A 32 -4.89 -4.59 -0.08
CA PHE A 32 -4.68 -5.95 0.41
C PHE A 32 -4.89 -6.96 -0.72
N GLU A 33 -3.99 -7.93 -0.86
CA GLU A 33 -4.14 -9.02 -1.82
C GLU A 33 -4.99 -10.14 -1.21
N ALA A 34 -6.28 -10.10 -1.51
CA ALA A 34 -7.28 -11.04 -1.02
C ALA A 34 -7.31 -12.35 -1.83
N LEU A 35 -6.65 -12.39 -2.99
CA LEU A 35 -6.60 -13.59 -3.82
C LEU A 35 -5.93 -14.74 -3.07
N GLY A 36 -6.58 -15.90 -3.08
CA GLY A 36 -6.10 -17.11 -2.41
C GLY A 36 -6.14 -17.05 -0.88
N VAL A 37 -6.84 -16.08 -0.27
CA VAL A 37 -7.10 -16.06 1.17
C VAL A 37 -8.41 -16.79 1.43
N GLU A 38 -8.34 -17.97 2.04
CA GLU A 38 -9.53 -18.74 2.41
C GLU A 38 -10.40 -17.98 3.39
N GLY A 39 -11.71 -17.96 3.13
CA GLY A 39 -12.69 -17.28 3.99
C GLY A 39 -12.56 -15.75 4.01
N TYR A 40 -11.76 -15.14 3.12
CA TYR A 40 -11.70 -13.68 3.05
C TYR A 40 -13.06 -13.08 2.72
N TYR A 41 -13.49 -12.15 3.57
CA TYR A 41 -14.68 -11.34 3.35
C TYR A 41 -14.40 -9.91 3.79
N GLU A 42 -14.81 -8.93 2.97
CA GLU A 42 -14.42 -7.53 3.16
C GLU A 42 -15.05 -6.89 4.42
N HIS A 43 -16.20 -7.38 4.90
CA HIS A 43 -17.02 -6.64 5.87
C HIS A 43 -17.63 -7.48 7.00
N GLY A 44 -17.28 -7.17 8.25
CA GLY A 44 -18.08 -7.52 9.43
C GLY A 44 -18.19 -9.00 9.77
N TYR A 45 -19.00 -9.30 10.79
CA TYR A 45 -19.27 -10.68 11.21
C TYR A 45 -20.11 -11.41 10.16
N ARG A 46 -19.75 -12.66 9.90
CA ARG A 46 -20.57 -13.61 9.13
C ARG A 46 -20.75 -14.90 9.90
N HIS A 47 -21.92 -15.51 9.69
CA HIS A 47 -22.24 -16.82 10.23
C HIS A 47 -21.29 -17.89 9.63
N PRO A 48 -20.77 -18.84 10.44
CA PRO A 48 -19.83 -19.87 9.98
C PRO A 48 -20.29 -20.68 8.77
N ASP A 49 -21.60 -20.96 8.67
CA ASP A 49 -22.17 -21.79 7.60
C ASP A 49 -22.43 -21.04 6.28
N HIS A 50 -22.08 -19.74 6.21
CA HIS A 50 -22.33 -18.95 5.03
C HIS A 50 -21.17 -19.09 4.02
N PHE A 51 -21.48 -19.57 2.81
CA PHE A 51 -20.49 -19.68 1.74
C PHE A 51 -19.96 -18.30 1.33
N VAL A 52 -18.63 -18.18 1.26
CA VAL A 52 -17.96 -16.97 0.79
C VAL A 52 -17.36 -17.25 -0.58
N GLU A 53 -17.87 -16.56 -1.59
CA GLU A 53 -17.25 -16.61 -2.91
C GLU A 53 -15.90 -15.89 -2.86
N ALA A 54 -14.87 -16.51 -3.44
CA ALA A 54 -13.56 -15.91 -3.51
C ALA A 54 -13.60 -14.59 -4.29
N PRO A 55 -12.89 -13.54 -3.83
CA PRO A 55 -12.89 -12.24 -4.50
C PRO A 55 -12.25 -12.32 -5.89
N LYS A 56 -12.89 -11.71 -6.88
CA LYS A 56 -12.48 -11.74 -8.29
C LYS A 56 -12.20 -10.34 -8.83
N GLY A 57 -11.26 -10.24 -9.76
CA GLY A 57 -11.00 -9.01 -10.51
C GLY A 57 -10.58 -7.85 -9.61
N ILE A 58 -11.35 -6.76 -9.62
CA ILE A 58 -11.06 -5.56 -8.82
C ILE A 58 -11.17 -5.84 -7.31
N ASP A 59 -12.06 -6.76 -6.93
CA ASP A 59 -12.32 -7.10 -5.53
C ASP A 59 -11.22 -7.99 -4.93
N SER A 60 -10.30 -8.48 -5.75
CA SER A 60 -9.10 -9.19 -5.29
C SER A 60 -8.08 -8.26 -4.62
N TYR A 61 -8.21 -6.93 -4.80
CA TYR A 61 -7.33 -5.91 -4.23
C TYR A 61 -8.11 -4.80 -3.50
N PRO A 62 -8.82 -5.10 -2.40
CA PRO A 62 -9.56 -4.11 -1.64
C PRO A 62 -8.62 -3.07 -1.03
N VAL A 63 -9.10 -1.81 -0.98
CA VAL A 63 -8.37 -0.70 -0.37
C VAL A 63 -8.67 -0.72 1.13
N ILE A 64 -7.69 -1.14 1.93
CA ILE A 64 -7.81 -1.23 3.39
C ILE A 64 -7.49 0.10 4.10
N TYR A 65 -6.85 1.04 3.39
CA TYR A 65 -6.59 2.39 3.87
C TYR A 65 -6.47 3.36 2.68
N SER A 66 -6.97 4.58 2.83
CA SER A 66 -6.83 5.64 1.82
C SER A 66 -6.69 7.00 2.49
N TYR A 67 -5.75 7.80 2.01
CA TYR A 67 -5.62 9.21 2.36
C TYR A 67 -5.44 10.07 1.10
N PRO A 68 -6.15 11.20 0.95
CA PRO A 68 -7.23 11.64 1.84
C PRO A 68 -8.43 10.70 1.74
N THR A 69 -9.24 10.63 2.81
CA THR A 69 -10.45 9.81 2.84
C THR A 69 -11.54 10.32 1.90
N THR A 70 -11.44 11.58 1.47
CA THR A 70 -12.30 12.22 0.48
C THR A 70 -11.95 11.86 -0.96
N TYR A 71 -10.84 11.15 -1.19
CA TYR A 71 -10.48 10.69 -2.53
C TYR A 71 -11.40 9.56 -2.98
N GLN A 72 -12.19 9.80 -4.03
CA GLN A 72 -13.22 8.87 -4.52
C GLN A 72 -12.98 8.35 -5.92
N ASP A 73 -11.95 8.82 -6.62
CA ASP A 73 -11.68 8.40 -8.00
C ASP A 73 -11.20 6.93 -8.04
N LYS A 74 -12.02 6.06 -8.61
CA LYS A 74 -11.78 4.61 -8.72
C LYS A 74 -11.28 4.20 -10.11
N GLN A 75 -11.16 5.12 -11.07
CA GLN A 75 -10.84 4.78 -12.45
C GLN A 75 -9.45 4.13 -12.60
N HIS A 76 -8.57 4.28 -11.60
CA HIS A 76 -7.18 3.79 -11.65
C HIS A 76 -7.02 2.37 -11.14
N ARG A 77 -8.05 1.80 -10.49
CA ARG A 77 -7.95 0.46 -9.90
C ARG A 77 -7.52 -0.60 -10.92
N PRO A 78 -8.06 -0.66 -12.14
CA PRO A 78 -7.60 -1.60 -13.16
C PRO A 78 -6.11 -1.41 -13.50
N ASN A 79 -5.64 -0.16 -13.58
CA ASN A 79 -4.24 0.14 -13.87
C ASN A 79 -3.32 -0.29 -12.72
N ILE A 80 -3.70 -0.02 -11.47
CA ILE A 80 -2.94 -0.44 -10.29
C ILE A 80 -2.83 -1.96 -10.25
N ILE A 81 -3.94 -2.67 -10.45
CA ILE A 81 -3.96 -4.15 -10.47
C ILE A 81 -3.09 -4.67 -11.62
N MET A 82 -3.20 -4.06 -12.81
CA MET A 82 -2.32 -4.40 -13.94
C MET A 82 -0.85 -4.24 -13.58
N ILE A 83 -0.47 -3.14 -12.92
CA ILE A 83 0.92 -2.90 -12.50
C ILE A 83 1.34 -3.97 -11.50
N ILE A 84 0.56 -4.22 -10.44
CA ILE A 84 0.87 -5.25 -9.43
C ILE A 84 1.10 -6.62 -10.08
N THR A 85 0.22 -7.03 -10.98
CA THR A 85 0.33 -8.34 -11.66
C THR A 85 1.52 -8.41 -12.61
N LYS A 86 1.78 -7.35 -13.40
CA LYS A 86 2.88 -7.35 -14.38
C LYS A 86 4.26 -7.14 -13.76
N LYS A 87 4.30 -6.53 -12.57
CA LYS A 87 5.51 -6.12 -11.86
C LYS A 87 5.63 -6.82 -10.50
N SER A 88 5.06 -8.02 -10.38
CA SER A 88 5.05 -8.80 -9.14
C SER A 88 6.47 -9.09 -8.64
N ASP A 89 7.38 -9.48 -9.53
CA ASP A 89 8.75 -9.82 -9.16
C ASP A 89 9.52 -8.58 -8.66
N ASP A 90 9.36 -7.45 -9.37
CA ASP A 90 9.94 -6.17 -8.96
C ASP A 90 9.38 -5.73 -7.59
N LEU A 91 8.08 -5.88 -7.35
CA LEU A 91 7.45 -5.57 -6.04
C LEU A 91 7.89 -6.52 -4.92
N ASN A 92 8.09 -7.81 -5.24
CA ASN A 92 8.54 -8.82 -4.28
C ASN A 92 10.01 -8.64 -3.91
N SER A 93 10.81 -7.97 -4.75
CA SER A 93 12.21 -7.61 -4.47
C SER A 93 12.37 -6.44 -3.48
N GLU A 94 11.29 -6.05 -2.79
CA GLU A 94 11.24 -4.94 -1.83
C GLU A 94 11.48 -3.53 -2.41
N GLY A 95 11.64 -3.42 -3.73
CA GLY A 95 11.87 -2.17 -4.46
C GLY A 95 10.62 -1.31 -4.67
N ILE A 96 10.84 -0.08 -5.14
CA ILE A 96 9.76 0.79 -5.62
C ILE A 96 9.53 0.53 -7.10
N VAL A 97 8.26 0.32 -7.46
CA VAL A 97 7.82 0.26 -8.85
C VAL A 97 7.18 1.59 -9.21
N TYR A 98 7.67 2.19 -10.29
CA TYR A 98 7.10 3.40 -10.89
C TYR A 98 6.39 3.07 -12.20
N PHE A 99 5.27 3.73 -12.44
CA PHE A 99 4.55 3.68 -13.71
C PHE A 99 3.92 5.03 -14.02
N TYR A 100 4.00 5.48 -15.28
CA TYR A 100 3.28 6.65 -15.77
C TYR A 100 2.30 6.24 -16.86
N ASP A 101 1.02 6.54 -16.64
CA ASP A 101 -0.03 6.39 -17.63
C ASP A 101 -0.19 7.70 -18.40
N SER A 102 0.24 7.73 -19.66
CA SER A 102 0.12 8.90 -20.52
C SER A 102 -1.31 9.18 -20.99
N ARG A 103 -2.23 8.21 -20.91
CA ARG A 103 -3.64 8.40 -21.30
C ARG A 103 -4.43 9.09 -20.20
N MET A 104 -4.12 8.74 -18.94
CA MET A 104 -4.75 9.37 -17.76
C MET A 104 -3.95 10.54 -17.21
N GLU A 105 -2.73 10.75 -17.72
CA GLU A 105 -1.73 11.70 -17.20
C GLU A 105 -1.42 11.49 -15.70
N LYS A 106 -1.43 10.22 -15.25
CA LYS A 106 -1.21 9.86 -13.84
C LYS A 106 0.10 9.11 -13.63
N SER A 107 0.80 9.44 -12.56
CA SER A 107 1.96 8.67 -12.09
C SER A 107 1.59 7.82 -10.88
N TYR A 108 2.14 6.61 -10.82
CA TYR A 108 1.93 5.64 -9.77
C TYR A 108 3.28 5.21 -9.21
N PHE A 109 3.42 5.27 -7.89
CA PHE A 109 4.53 4.65 -7.17
C PHE A 109 3.96 3.56 -6.28
N LEU A 110 4.54 2.37 -6.34
CA LEU A 110 4.09 1.20 -5.60
C LEU A 110 5.25 0.62 -4.80
N ILE A 111 4.97 0.19 -3.57
CA ILE A 111 5.90 -0.57 -2.74
C ILE A 111 5.14 -1.57 -1.89
N LYS A 112 5.71 -2.77 -1.72
CA LYS A 112 5.14 -3.82 -0.89
C LYS A 112 5.45 -3.55 0.59
N LEU A 113 4.45 -3.40 1.44
CA LEU A 113 4.61 -3.19 2.89
C LEU A 113 4.68 -4.51 3.66
N ASP A 114 4.01 -5.53 3.13
CA ASP A 114 3.84 -6.87 3.70
C ASP A 114 3.61 -7.86 2.54
N PRO A 115 3.85 -9.18 2.67
CA PRO A 115 3.54 -10.17 1.64
C PRO A 115 2.19 -10.01 0.93
N ARG A 116 1.16 -9.47 1.61
CA ARG A 116 -0.17 -9.22 1.02
C ARG A 116 -0.61 -7.76 1.05
N VAL A 117 0.25 -6.80 1.39
CA VAL A 117 -0.14 -5.38 1.42
C VAL A 117 0.77 -4.55 0.53
N THR A 118 0.18 -3.84 -0.43
CA THR A 118 0.88 -2.91 -1.31
C THR A 118 0.44 -1.48 -1.06
N MET A 119 1.39 -0.58 -0.82
CA MET A 119 1.15 0.86 -0.77
C MET A 119 1.29 1.46 -2.17
N VAL A 120 0.36 2.34 -2.54
CA VAL A 120 0.31 3.02 -3.83
C VAL A 120 0.13 4.52 -3.62
N ALA A 121 1.04 5.33 -4.18
CA ALA A 121 0.91 6.78 -4.24
C ALA A 121 0.56 7.21 -5.67
N ILE A 122 -0.53 7.99 -5.81
CA ILE A 122 -1.09 8.41 -7.11
C ILE A 122 -0.91 9.92 -7.28
N TYR A 123 -0.45 10.34 -8.44
CA TYR A 123 -0.17 11.74 -8.77
C TYR A 123 -0.92 12.17 -10.03
N GLY A 124 -1.45 13.39 -10.03
CA GLY A 124 -2.19 13.98 -11.16
C GLY A 124 -1.30 14.67 -12.19
N SER A 125 -0.03 14.26 -12.27
CA SER A 125 0.94 14.78 -13.21
C SER A 125 2.07 13.76 -13.37
N ARG A 126 2.90 13.95 -14.41
CA ARG A 126 4.10 13.15 -14.61
C ARG A 126 5.13 13.48 -13.52
N LYS A 127 5.48 12.50 -12.71
CA LYS A 127 6.57 12.59 -11.72
C LYS A 127 7.82 11.91 -12.27
N SER A 128 8.99 12.33 -11.79
CA SER A 128 10.24 11.62 -12.07
C SER A 128 10.25 10.27 -11.34
N GLU A 129 10.59 9.18 -12.03
CA GLU A 129 10.78 7.87 -11.40
C GLU A 129 11.83 7.91 -10.27
N ARG A 130 12.78 8.86 -10.36
CA ARG A 130 13.88 9.07 -9.42
C ARG A 130 13.61 10.21 -8.45
N ASP A 131 12.35 10.58 -8.22
CA ASP A 131 12.01 11.56 -7.20
C ASP A 131 12.47 11.07 -5.83
N THR A 132 13.57 11.65 -5.36
CA THR A 132 14.27 11.19 -4.15
C THR A 132 13.42 11.33 -2.90
N TYR A 133 12.54 12.32 -2.85
CA TYR A 133 11.65 12.52 -1.70
C TYR A 133 10.59 11.42 -1.65
N ILE A 134 9.88 11.18 -2.75
CA ILE A 134 8.85 10.14 -2.83
C ILE A 134 9.46 8.78 -2.54
N VAL A 135 10.56 8.45 -3.22
CA VAL A 135 11.25 7.16 -3.10
C VAL A 135 11.72 6.91 -1.68
N SER A 136 12.45 7.86 -1.10
CA SER A 136 12.98 7.74 0.28
C SER A 136 11.86 7.63 1.30
N CYS A 137 10.80 8.45 1.19
CA CYS A 137 9.70 8.44 2.15
C CYS A 137 8.94 7.11 2.14
N MET A 138 8.64 6.57 0.94
CA MET A 138 7.93 5.31 0.78
C MET A 138 8.78 4.11 1.23
N GLN A 139 10.08 4.09 0.88
CA GLN A 139 11.02 3.06 1.36
C GLN A 139 11.18 3.09 2.87
N ASP A 140 11.30 4.27 3.47
CA ASP A 140 11.43 4.39 4.92
C ASP A 140 10.16 3.90 5.63
N LEU A 141 8.97 4.26 5.12
CA LEU A 141 7.69 3.71 5.61
C LEU A 141 7.64 2.18 5.54
N ALA A 142 8.00 1.60 4.39
CA ALA A 142 8.03 0.15 4.22
C ALA A 142 9.01 -0.52 5.18
N SER A 143 10.22 0.04 5.35
CA SER A 143 11.23 -0.52 6.26
C SER A 143 10.78 -0.56 7.72
N HIS A 144 10.02 0.45 8.16
CA HIS A 144 9.46 0.49 9.51
C HIS A 144 8.34 -0.53 9.70
N ILE A 145 7.44 -0.64 8.72
CA ILE A 145 6.28 -1.55 8.79
C ILE A 145 6.72 -3.02 8.72
N ARG A 146 7.69 -3.36 7.87
CA ARG A 146 8.24 -4.73 7.76
C ARG A 146 8.91 -5.21 9.05
N GLY A 147 9.33 -4.29 9.94
CA GLY A 147 9.92 -4.66 11.23
C GLY A 147 11.29 -5.33 11.13
N ASN A 148 11.91 -5.39 9.96
CA ASN A 148 13.22 -6.04 9.73
C ASN A 148 14.30 -5.53 10.70
N LYS A 149 14.26 -4.23 11.05
CA LYS A 149 15.16 -3.64 12.05
C LYS A 149 14.97 -4.22 13.45
N VAL A 150 13.73 -4.50 13.86
CA VAL A 150 13.42 -5.07 15.18
C VAL A 150 13.98 -6.48 15.30
N PHE A 151 13.79 -7.31 14.27
CA PHE A 151 14.37 -8.64 14.22
C PHE A 151 15.91 -8.60 14.19
N GLY A 152 16.50 -7.68 13.44
CA GLY A 152 17.96 -7.49 13.40
C GLY A 152 18.56 -7.03 14.74
N MET A 153 17.77 -6.41 15.62
CA MET A 153 18.19 -5.99 16.96
C MET A 153 18.15 -7.14 17.98
N LEU A 154 17.54 -8.28 17.65
CA LEU A 154 17.58 -9.46 18.52
C LEU A 154 19.00 -10.03 18.52
N LYS A 155 19.57 -10.27 19.71
CA LYS A 155 20.87 -10.93 19.82
C LYS A 155 20.76 -12.33 19.19
N PRO A 156 21.69 -12.73 18.31
CA PRO A 156 21.77 -14.12 17.90
C PRO A 156 22.01 -14.96 19.16
N GLY A 157 21.15 -15.95 19.41
CA GLY A 157 21.32 -16.86 20.54
C GLY A 157 22.67 -17.56 20.44
N ASN A 158 23.41 -17.61 21.56
CA ASN A 158 24.62 -18.42 21.65
C ASN A 158 24.24 -19.87 21.35
N LYS A 159 24.77 -20.43 20.25
CA LYS A 159 24.78 -21.87 20.02
C LYS A 159 25.76 -22.54 20.98
#